data_AF-B8HPC3-F1
#
_entry.id   AF-B8HPC3-F1
#
_cell.length_a   1.000
_cell.length_b   1.000
_cell.length_c   1.000
_cell.angle_alpha   90.00
_cell.angle_beta   90.00
_cell.angle_gamma   90.00
#
_symmetry.space_group_name_H-M   'P 1'
#
loop_
_entity.id
_entity.type
_entity.pdbx_description
1 polymer ?
#
loop_
_entity_poly.entity_id
_entity_poly.type
_entity_poly.pdbx_seq_one_letter_code
_entity_poly.pdbx_strand_id
1 'polypeptide(L)'
;MADFSADPDRAVTHYSGSFEQQDWNGSPTDPVDSLRTGLEPELGGVLREEGDRSGLEPELGGVWRQKGVYVDEVTCIGCKHCAHVARNTFFIEPNYGRSRVVRQDGDSEDVIQEAIDTCPVDCIHWVDYTHLQQLEAERADQIIPLAGFPVDPALVRRRQKNKQLKAKPAH
;
A
#
# COMPACT_ATOMS: atom_id res chain seq x y z
N MET A 1 53.04 27.32 -12.99
CA MET A 1 53.46 25.91 -13.00
C MET A 1 52.30 25.13 -13.59
N ALA A 2 52.27 25.11 -14.92
CA ALA A 2 52.64 23.95 -15.76
C ALA A 2 51.45 22.99 -15.84
N ASP A 3 50.43 23.32 -16.64
CA ASP A 3 50.30 23.13 -18.10
C ASP A 3 50.36 21.68 -18.57
N PHE A 4 49.35 21.40 -19.39
CA PHE A 4 49.03 20.19 -20.11
C PHE A 4 50.20 19.76 -21.01
N SER A 5 50.69 18.53 -20.87
CA SER A 5 51.53 17.87 -21.87
C SER A 5 51.19 16.39 -21.90
N ALA A 6 50.68 15.96 -23.05
CA ALA A 6 50.48 14.57 -23.41
C ALA A 6 51.85 13.86 -23.54
N ASP A 7 51.91 12.57 -23.21
CA ASP A 7 52.56 11.64 -24.13
C ASP A 7 51.92 10.23 -24.12
N PRO A 8 51.87 9.57 -25.28
CA PRO A 8 51.09 8.38 -25.57
C PRO A 8 51.99 7.15 -25.68
N ASP A 9 52.24 6.45 -24.59
CA ASP A 9 52.77 5.10 -24.65
C ASP A 9 52.70 4.51 -23.24
N ARG A 10 52.19 3.28 -23.12
CA ARG A 10 52.86 2.17 -22.41
C ARG A 10 51.88 1.13 -21.82
N ALA A 11 51.75 0.10 -22.64
CA ALA A 11 51.82 -1.32 -22.28
C ALA A 11 50.60 -1.96 -21.59
N VAL A 12 49.83 -2.65 -22.43
CA VAL A 12 49.07 -3.85 -22.08
C VAL A 12 50.06 -4.91 -21.58
N THR A 13 50.12 -5.17 -20.28
CA THR A 13 50.79 -6.37 -19.76
C THR A 13 49.78 -7.48 -19.58
N HIS A 14 49.92 -8.47 -20.47
CA HIS A 14 49.36 -9.80 -20.43
C HIS A 14 49.25 -10.36 -19.01
N TYR A 15 48.03 -10.69 -18.58
CA TYR A 15 47.81 -11.65 -17.50
C TYR A 15 47.66 -13.02 -18.15
N SER A 16 48.75 -13.78 -18.11
CA SER A 16 48.80 -15.20 -18.41
C SER A 16 48.00 -15.96 -17.35
N GLY A 17 46.77 -16.33 -17.68
CA GLY A 17 45.93 -17.22 -16.87
C GLY A 17 45.10 -18.08 -17.80
N SER A 18 45.54 -19.32 -17.97
CA SER A 18 44.99 -20.32 -18.88
C SER A 18 43.51 -20.60 -18.58
N PHE A 19 42.75 -20.54 -19.67
CA PHE A 19 41.38 -21.03 -19.82
C PHE A 19 41.30 -22.52 -19.49
N GLU A 20 40.54 -22.88 -18.46
CA GLU A 20 40.14 -24.25 -18.21
C GLU A 20 38.63 -24.29 -17.92
N GLN A 21 37.90 -24.79 -18.93
CA GLN A 21 36.54 -25.32 -18.80
C GLN A 21 36.58 -26.43 -17.74
N GLN A 22 35.74 -26.34 -16.70
CA GLN A 22 35.44 -27.51 -15.87
C GLN A 22 33.93 -27.68 -15.74
N ASP A 23 33.51 -28.79 -16.31
CA ASP A 23 32.17 -29.33 -16.40
C ASP A 23 31.59 -29.59 -15.00
N TRP A 24 30.37 -29.10 -14.78
CA TRP A 24 29.61 -29.38 -13.55
C TRP A 24 29.12 -30.83 -13.58
N ASN A 25 29.96 -31.76 -13.15
CA ASN A 25 29.59 -33.17 -12.94
C ASN A 25 29.23 -33.43 -11.46
N GLY A 26 27.95 -33.30 -11.13
CA GLY A 26 27.36 -33.80 -9.88
C GLY A 26 26.27 -34.83 -10.22
N SER A 27 26.54 -36.09 -9.91
CA SER A 27 25.87 -37.29 -10.45
C SER A 27 24.48 -37.61 -9.88
N PRO A 28 23.69 -38.47 -10.56
CA PRO A 28 22.38 -38.93 -10.12
C PRO A 28 22.45 -40.15 -9.19
N THR A 29 21.41 -40.30 -8.36
CA THR A 29 21.06 -41.43 -7.47
C THR A 29 21.78 -41.54 -6.13
N ASP A 30 21.35 -40.76 -5.14
CA ASP A 30 21.32 -41.24 -3.76
C ASP A 30 20.01 -42.02 -3.53
N PRO A 31 20.07 -43.26 -2.99
CA PRO A 31 18.88 -44.05 -2.71
C PRO A 31 18.07 -43.40 -1.59
N VAL A 32 16.78 -43.20 -1.88
CA VAL A 32 15.76 -42.89 -0.87
C VAL A 32 15.54 -44.09 0.05
N ASP A 33 15.06 -43.80 1.26
CA ASP A 33 14.43 -44.68 2.27
C ASP A 33 15.36 -45.03 3.46
N SER A 34 15.01 -44.90 4.75
CA SER A 34 13.70 -45.08 5.38
C SER A 34 13.63 -44.44 6.79
N LEU A 35 13.93 -43.13 6.96
CA LEU A 35 13.84 -42.45 8.27
C LEU A 35 13.15 -41.07 8.25
N ARG A 36 12.57 -40.65 7.13
CA ARG A 36 11.83 -39.38 7.07
C ARG A 36 10.44 -39.58 7.66
N THR A 37 10.31 -39.22 8.93
CA THR A 37 9.12 -39.46 9.77
C THR A 37 7.90 -38.60 9.41
N GLY A 38 7.90 -37.94 8.25
CA GLY A 38 6.84 -37.02 7.82
C GLY A 38 6.66 -35.79 8.72
N LEU A 39 7.61 -35.55 9.63
CA LEU A 39 7.64 -34.46 10.60
C LEU A 39 8.70 -33.40 10.26
N GLU A 40 9.24 -33.42 9.03
CA GLU A 40 10.09 -32.33 8.55
C GLU A 40 9.18 -31.13 8.23
N PRO A 41 9.31 -30.00 8.98
CA PRO A 41 8.52 -28.81 8.74
C PRO A 41 9.14 -28.01 7.58
N GLU A 42 9.23 -28.64 6.41
CA GLU A 42 9.57 -27.94 5.17
C GLU A 42 8.33 -27.18 4.70
N LEU A 43 8.06 -26.05 5.36
CA LEU A 43 7.41 -24.84 4.83
C LEU A 43 6.33 -25.05 3.75
N GLY A 44 5.34 -25.93 4.00
CA GLY A 44 4.31 -26.19 2.99
C GLY A 44 3.26 -27.25 3.34
N GLY A 45 2.89 -27.40 4.60
CA GLY A 45 1.85 -28.35 5.01
C GLY A 45 0.43 -27.92 4.62
N VAL A 46 -0.48 -28.91 4.56
CA VAL A 46 -1.95 -28.80 4.31
C VAL A 46 -2.71 -27.80 5.20
N LEU A 47 -2.07 -27.25 6.23
CA LEU A 47 -2.60 -26.17 7.08
C LEU A 47 -2.32 -24.76 6.51
N ARG A 48 -1.74 -24.64 5.31
CA ARG A 48 -1.63 -23.39 4.57
C ARG A 48 -2.86 -23.11 3.69
N GLU A 49 -3.91 -23.93 3.76
CA GLU A 49 -5.18 -23.71 3.05
C GLU A 49 -6.23 -22.96 3.89
N GLU A 50 -5.82 -22.19 4.90
CA GLU A 50 -6.73 -21.28 5.62
C GLU A 50 -6.54 -19.84 5.16
N GLY A 51 -7.22 -19.54 4.03
CA GLY A 51 -7.50 -18.20 3.52
C GLY A 51 -6.27 -17.43 3.03
N ASP A 52 -6.43 -16.66 1.97
CA ASP A 52 -5.48 -15.60 1.63
C ASP A 52 -5.38 -14.63 2.82
N ARG A 53 -4.46 -14.89 3.75
CA ARG A 53 -4.08 -13.97 4.82
C ARG A 53 -3.51 -12.74 4.12
N SER A 54 -4.36 -11.73 3.95
CA SER A 54 -4.07 -10.51 3.19
C SER A 54 -2.91 -9.69 3.77
N GLY A 55 -2.46 -10.00 5.00
CA GLY A 55 -1.49 -9.21 5.75
C GLY A 55 -2.05 -7.87 6.26
N LEU A 56 -3.35 -7.63 6.05
CA LEU A 56 -4.14 -6.54 6.60
C LEU A 56 -4.92 -6.97 7.86
N GLU A 57 -4.77 -8.19 8.35
CA GLU A 57 -5.44 -8.59 9.59
C GLU A 57 -4.83 -7.83 10.77
N PRO A 58 -5.64 -7.06 11.55
CA PRO A 58 -5.12 -6.28 12.67
C PRO A 58 -4.43 -7.17 13.72
N GLU A 59 -4.83 -8.44 13.80
CA GLU A 59 -4.32 -9.47 14.71
C GLU A 59 -2.82 -9.81 14.49
N LEU A 60 -2.30 -9.65 13.26
CA LEU A 60 -0.89 -9.92 12.92
C LEU A 60 -0.02 -8.65 12.88
N GLY A 61 -0.61 -7.49 13.19
CA GLY A 61 -0.05 -6.16 12.96
C GLY A 61 0.52 -5.42 14.17
N GLY A 62 0.58 -6.05 15.35
CA GLY A 62 1.02 -5.41 16.59
C GLY A 62 0.01 -4.41 17.16
N VAL A 63 0.26 -3.96 18.40
CA VAL A 63 -0.66 -3.10 19.19
C VAL A 63 -1.02 -1.80 18.45
N TRP A 64 -0.17 -1.34 17.53
CA TRP A 64 -0.34 -0.08 16.80
C TRP A 64 -1.35 -0.12 15.65
N ARG A 65 -1.84 -1.28 15.22
CA ARG A 65 -2.79 -1.38 14.08
C ARG A 65 -4.26 -1.48 14.46
N GLN A 66 -4.63 -1.20 15.70
CA GLN A 66 -6.04 -1.25 16.14
C GLN A 66 -6.87 -0.08 15.59
N LYS A 67 -6.24 1.09 15.42
CA LYS A 67 -6.90 2.30 14.90
C LYS A 67 -6.24 2.76 13.61
N GLY A 68 -7.06 3.17 12.66
CA GLY A 68 -6.66 3.85 11.44
C GLY A 68 -7.27 5.24 11.39
N VAL A 69 -6.67 6.13 10.61
CA VAL A 69 -7.24 7.41 10.24
C VAL A 69 -8.00 7.29 8.93
N TYR A 70 -9.18 7.91 8.89
CA TYR A 70 -10.06 7.99 7.72
C TYR A 70 -10.38 9.45 7.42
N VAL A 71 -10.50 9.78 6.14
CA VAL A 71 -10.90 11.12 5.67
C VAL A 71 -12.21 10.99 4.92
N ASP A 72 -13.22 11.75 5.34
CA ASP A 72 -14.47 11.87 4.61
C ASP A 72 -14.31 12.83 3.41
N GLU A 73 -14.19 12.24 2.22
CA GLU A 73 -14.02 12.97 0.96
C GLU A 73 -15.23 13.81 0.57
N VAL A 74 -16.42 13.51 1.10
CA VAL A 74 -17.66 14.26 0.81
C VAL A 74 -17.67 15.57 1.59
N THR A 75 -17.27 15.53 2.86
CA THR A 75 -17.21 16.71 3.74
C THR A 75 -15.91 17.50 3.53
N CYS A 76 -14.83 16.86 3.11
CA CYS A 76 -13.55 17.52 2.90
C CYS A 76 -13.65 18.65 1.86
N ILE A 77 -13.37 19.89 2.25
CA ILE A 77 -13.40 21.04 1.32
C ILE A 77 -12.10 21.23 0.53
N GLY A 78 -11.06 20.46 0.82
CA GLY A 78 -9.76 20.58 0.12
C GLY A 78 -8.89 21.75 0.60
N CYS A 79 -8.95 22.11 1.89
CA CYS A 79 -8.14 23.21 2.46
C CYS A 79 -6.62 22.92 2.51
N LYS A 80 -6.22 21.65 2.31
CA LYS A 80 -4.83 21.15 2.26
C LYS A 80 -4.02 21.26 3.55
N HIS A 81 -4.63 21.67 4.66
CA HIS A 81 -3.92 21.84 5.92
C HIS A 81 -3.33 20.51 6.43
N CYS A 82 -4.13 19.44 6.40
CA CYS A 82 -3.69 18.10 6.78
C CYS A 82 -2.49 17.60 5.94
N ALA A 83 -2.49 17.88 4.64
CA ALA A 83 -1.38 17.52 3.76
C ALA A 83 -0.11 18.37 4.01
N HIS A 84 -0.20 19.53 4.67
CA HIS A 84 0.98 20.30 5.08
C HIS A 84 1.53 19.85 6.43
N VAL A 85 0.64 19.53 7.38
CA VAL A 85 1.00 19.08 8.74
C VAL A 85 1.58 17.66 8.70
N ALA A 86 0.85 16.69 8.13
CA ALA A 86 1.25 15.28 8.07
C ALA A 86 1.39 14.82 6.60
N ARG A 87 2.51 15.23 5.97
CA ARG A 87 2.81 15.04 4.54
C ARG A 87 2.97 13.57 4.13
N ASN A 88 3.32 12.68 5.05
CA ASN A 88 3.51 11.27 4.75
C ASN A 88 2.22 10.47 4.92
N THR A 89 1.27 11.00 5.70
CA THR A 89 -0.02 10.37 6.03
C THR A 89 -1.12 10.79 5.05
N PHE A 90 -1.24 12.09 4.75
CA PHE A 90 -2.29 12.64 3.89
C PHE A 90 -1.77 13.11 2.53
N PHE A 91 -2.60 12.93 1.52
CA PHE A 91 -2.36 13.38 0.15
C PHE A 91 -3.60 14.05 -0.43
N ILE A 92 -3.42 15.04 -1.30
CA ILE A 92 -4.53 15.72 -1.99
C ILE A 92 -4.71 15.10 -3.37
N GLU A 93 -5.87 14.51 -3.63
CA GLU A 93 -6.19 13.98 -4.94
C GLU A 93 -6.33 15.13 -5.97
N PRO A 94 -5.65 15.05 -7.13
CA PRO A 94 -5.70 16.11 -8.14
C PRO A 94 -7.06 16.30 -8.81
N ASN A 95 -7.90 15.26 -8.89
CA ASN A 95 -9.16 15.32 -9.65
C ASN A 95 -10.24 16.15 -8.94
N TYR A 96 -10.44 15.91 -7.65
CA TYR A 96 -11.49 16.56 -6.87
C TYR A 96 -10.94 17.56 -5.83
N GLY A 97 -9.62 17.62 -5.66
CA GLY A 97 -8.98 18.47 -4.66
C GLY A 97 -9.25 18.05 -3.21
N ARG A 98 -9.70 16.80 -3.00
CA ARG A 98 -10.03 16.24 -1.68
C ARG A 98 -8.81 15.58 -1.04
N SER A 99 -8.75 15.58 0.28
CA SER A 99 -7.70 14.86 1.01
C SER A 99 -8.01 13.37 1.09
N ARG A 100 -6.96 12.55 1.07
CA ARG A 100 -6.98 11.09 1.22
C ARG A 100 -5.85 10.66 2.14
N VAL A 101 -6.06 9.55 2.84
CA VAL A 101 -5.01 8.89 3.62
C VAL A 101 -4.26 7.95 2.70
N VAL A 102 -2.94 8.13 2.58
CA VAL A 102 -2.08 7.25 1.76
C VAL A 102 -1.34 6.22 2.60
N ARG A 103 -1.02 6.56 3.86
CA ARG A 103 -0.31 5.68 4.78
C ARG A 103 -0.83 5.94 6.18
N GLN A 104 -1.18 4.88 6.89
CA GLN A 104 -1.65 4.94 8.28
C GLN A 104 -0.47 5.24 9.23
N ASP A 105 0.69 4.64 8.97
CA ASP A 105 1.93 4.80 9.75
C ASP A 105 2.91 5.79 9.08
N GLY A 106 2.40 6.85 8.47
CA GLY A 106 3.22 7.82 7.73
C GLY A 106 3.98 8.79 8.64
N ASP A 107 3.30 9.26 9.68
CA ASP A 107 3.78 10.24 10.66
C ASP A 107 3.44 9.77 12.09
N SER A 108 3.99 10.45 13.11
CA SER A 108 3.68 10.17 14.51
C SER A 108 2.21 10.47 14.83
N GLU A 109 1.63 9.73 15.78
CA GLU A 109 0.24 9.93 16.21
C GLU A 109 -0.05 11.39 16.63
N ASP A 110 0.90 12.05 17.30
CA ASP A 110 0.76 13.46 17.69
C ASP A 110 0.57 14.40 16.49
N VAL A 111 1.29 14.15 15.39
CA VAL A 111 1.22 14.96 14.16
C VAL A 111 -0.09 14.68 13.42
N ILE A 112 -0.54 13.42 13.45
CA ILE A 112 -1.85 13.04 12.89
C ILE A 112 -2.97 13.71 13.70
N GLN A 113 -2.87 13.72 15.02
CA GLN A 113 -3.84 14.39 15.88
C GLN A 113 -3.85 15.91 15.65
N GLU A 114 -2.70 16.55 15.49
CA GLU A 114 -2.62 17.96 15.11
C GLU A 114 -3.31 18.24 13.77
N ALA A 115 -3.11 17.36 12.78
CA ALA A 115 -3.77 17.47 11.48
C ALA A 115 -5.29 17.30 11.56
N ILE A 116 -5.77 16.44 12.47
CA ILE A 116 -7.21 16.27 12.77
C ILE A 116 -7.76 17.55 13.38
N ASP A 117 -7.13 18.05 14.44
CA ASP A 117 -7.60 19.21 15.20
C ASP A 117 -7.56 20.51 14.39
N THR A 118 -6.70 20.58 13.38
CA THR A 118 -6.57 21.77 12.52
C THR A 118 -7.52 21.73 11.31
N CYS A 119 -8.33 20.69 11.15
CA CYS A 119 -9.27 20.59 10.05
C CYS A 119 -10.48 21.53 10.25
N PRO A 120 -10.72 22.53 9.37
CA PRO A 120 -11.79 23.53 9.58
C PRO A 120 -13.21 22.98 9.43
N VAL A 121 -13.36 21.75 8.93
CA VAL A 121 -14.66 21.07 8.70
C VAL A 121 -14.72 19.71 9.37
N ASP A 122 -13.76 19.40 10.25
CA ASP A 122 -13.68 18.15 11.01
C ASP A 122 -13.81 16.86 10.18
N CYS A 123 -13.34 16.86 8.93
CA CYS A 123 -13.55 15.73 8.01
C CYS A 123 -12.57 14.54 8.20
N ILE A 124 -11.81 14.50 9.29
CA ILE A 124 -10.79 13.48 9.55
C ILE A 124 -11.14 12.78 10.86
N HIS A 125 -11.19 11.45 10.87
CA HIS A 125 -11.65 10.66 12.00
C HIS A 125 -10.74 9.46 12.29
N TRP A 126 -10.55 9.16 13.57
CA TRP A 126 -10.03 7.87 14.01
C TRP A 126 -11.12 6.81 13.89
N VAL A 127 -10.80 5.68 13.26
CA VAL A 127 -11.70 4.55 13.05
C VAL A 127 -10.99 3.25 13.39
N ASP A 128 -11.76 2.23 13.75
CA ASP A 128 -11.22 0.88 13.92
C ASP A 128 -10.75 0.34 12.56
N TYR A 129 -9.64 -0.39 12.56
CA TYR A 129 -9.07 -0.93 11.33
C TYR A 129 -10.05 -1.84 10.57
N THR A 130 -10.87 -2.61 11.29
CA THR A 130 -11.89 -3.47 10.66
C THR A 130 -12.96 -2.65 9.93
N HIS A 131 -13.30 -1.48 10.47
CA HIS A 131 -14.29 -0.58 9.89
C HIS A 131 -13.72 0.26 8.75
N LEU A 132 -12.42 0.52 8.76
CA LEU A 132 -11.73 1.28 7.73
C LEU A 132 -11.98 0.68 6.34
N GLN A 133 -11.79 -0.63 6.16
CA GLN A 133 -12.02 -1.30 4.87
C GLN A 133 -13.46 -1.10 4.36
N GLN A 134 -14.43 -1.14 5.26
CA GLN A 134 -15.84 -0.93 4.91
C GLN A 134 -16.12 0.53 4.51
N LEU A 135 -15.55 1.50 5.23
CA LEU A 135 -15.66 2.92 4.89
C LEU A 135 -15.03 3.24 3.54
N GLU A 136 -13.87 2.67 3.23
CA GLU A 136 -13.22 2.84 1.93
C GLU A 136 -14.03 2.26 0.77
N ALA A 137 -14.65 1.10 0.99
CA ALA A 137 -15.55 0.47 0.03
C ALA A 137 -16.82 1.31 -0.18
N GLU A 138 -17.39 1.88 0.88
CA GLU A 138 -18.56 2.75 0.78
C GLU A 138 -18.23 4.07 0.05
N ARG A 139 -17.06 4.66 0.35
CA ARG A 139 -16.56 5.88 -0.30
C ARG A 139 -16.44 5.72 -1.81
N ALA A 140 -16.05 4.55 -2.32
CA ALA A 140 -16.01 4.30 -3.75
C ALA A 140 -17.37 4.52 -4.44
N ASP A 141 -18.47 4.32 -3.70
CA ASP A 141 -19.84 4.54 -4.13
C ASP A 141 -20.40 5.94 -3.86
N GLN A 142 -19.67 6.80 -3.16
CA GLN A 142 -20.11 8.16 -2.86
C GLN A 142 -19.94 9.09 -4.07
N ILE A 143 -20.85 10.06 -4.20
CA ILE A 143 -20.76 11.09 -5.24
C ILE A 143 -20.01 12.27 -4.62
N ILE A 144 -18.81 12.53 -5.12
CA ILE A 144 -18.02 13.69 -4.71
C ILE A 144 -18.40 14.86 -5.62
N PRO A 145 -19.14 15.88 -5.14
CA PRO A 145 -19.38 17.07 -5.94
C PRO A 145 -18.08 17.86 -6.13
N LEU A 146 -17.94 18.49 -7.29
CA LEU A 146 -16.90 19.50 -7.48
C LEU A 146 -17.11 20.63 -6.46
N ALA A 147 -16.00 21.07 -5.85
CA ALA A 147 -16.04 22.17 -4.91
C ALA A 147 -16.65 23.42 -5.57
N GLY A 148 -17.63 24.03 -4.90
CA GLY A 148 -18.33 25.23 -5.38
C GLY A 148 -19.52 24.98 -6.31
N PHE A 149 -19.82 23.71 -6.66
CA PHE A 149 -21.02 23.36 -7.42
C PHE A 149 -22.04 22.62 -6.55
N PRO A 150 -23.35 22.91 -6.70
CA PRO A 150 -24.38 22.19 -5.97
C PRO A 150 -24.42 20.72 -6.41
N VAL A 151 -24.69 19.82 -5.46
CA VAL A 151 -24.92 18.40 -5.76
C VAL A 151 -26.20 18.27 -6.59
N ASP A 152 -26.10 17.70 -7.80
CA ASP A 152 -27.29 17.42 -8.62
C ASP A 152 -28.11 16.28 -8.00
N PRO A 153 -29.35 16.53 -7.52
CA PRO A 153 -30.19 15.49 -6.93
C PRO A 153 -30.53 14.36 -7.93
N ALA A 154 -30.48 14.62 -9.24
CA ALA A 154 -30.70 13.60 -10.25
C ALA A 154 -29.56 12.58 -10.29
N LEU A 155 -28.30 13.02 -10.12
CA LEU A 155 -27.14 12.14 -10.04
C LEU A 155 -27.21 11.25 -8.79
N VAL A 156 -27.60 11.81 -7.65
CA VAL A 156 -27.80 11.07 -6.39
C VAL A 156 -28.85 9.98 -6.56
N ARG A 157 -30.04 10.33 -7.06
CA ARG A 157 -31.13 9.35 -7.30
C ARG A 157 -30.72 8.26 -8.29
N ARG A 158 -30.02 8.62 -9.37
CA ARG A 158 -29.53 7.66 -10.37
C ARG A 158 -28.58 6.64 -9.76
N ARG A 159 -27.63 7.09 -8.92
CA ARG A 159 -26.67 6.20 -8.26
C ARG A 159 -27.35 5.30 -7.22
N GLN A 160 -28.27 5.84 -6.42
CA GLN A 160 -29.09 5.06 -5.49
C GLN A 160 -29.87 3.95 -6.22
N LYS A 161 -30.50 4.27 -7.36
CA LYS A 161 -31.17 3.27 -8.20
C LYS A 161 -30.20 2.20 -8.68
N ASN A 162 -29.00 2.57 -9.14
CA ASN A 162 -27.98 1.61 -9.56
C ASN A 162 -27.51 0.71 -8.42
N LYS A 163 -27.32 1.24 -7.21
CA LYS A 163 -26.95 0.46 -6.01
C LYS A 163 -28.05 -0.56 -5.66
N GLN A 164 -29.32 -0.16 -5.71
CA GLN A 164 -30.46 -1.05 -5.51
C GLN A 164 -30.56 -2.14 -6.58
N LEU A 165 -30.27 -1.82 -7.85
CA LEU A 165 -30.27 -2.81 -8.93
C LEU A 165 -29.17 -3.86 -8.75
N LYS A 166 -27.98 -3.45 -8.27
CA LYS A 166 -26.88 -4.38 -7.96
C LYS A 166 -27.12 -5.23 -6.70
N ALA A 167 -27.87 -4.71 -5.73
CA ALA A 167 -28.18 -5.40 -4.48
C ALA A 167 -29.33 -6.41 -4.61
N LYS A 168 -30.11 -6.38 -5.69
CA LYS A 168 -31.16 -7.37 -5.93
C LYS A 168 -30.51 -8.68 -6.40
N PRO A 169 -30.69 -9.81 -5.69
CA PRO A 169 -30.18 -11.09 -6.16
C PRO A 169 -30.84 -11.43 -7.50
N ALA A 170 -30.03 -11.87 -8.46
CA ALA A 170 -30.54 -12.45 -9.70
C ALA A 170 -31.27 -13.74 -9.33
N HIS A 171 -32.58 -13.73 -9.54
CA HIS A 171 -33.46 -14.87 -9.32
C HIS A 171 -33.20 -15.95 -10.39
#